data_AF-A0A8T4Z366-F1
#
_entry.id   AF-A0A8T4Z366-F1
#
_cell.length_a   1.000
_cell.length_b   1.000
_cell.length_c   1.000
_cell.angle_alpha   90.00
_cell.angle_beta   90.00
_cell.angle_gamma   90.00
#
_symmetry.space_group_name_H-M   'P 1'
#
loop_
_entity.id
_entity.type
_entity.pdbx_description
1 polymer ?
#
loop_
_entity_poly.entity_id
_entity_poly.type
_entity_poly.pdbx_seq_one_letter_code
_entity_poly.pdbx_strand_id
1 'polypeptide(L)'
;MMRSGLAYLSLHGGKAPEWLIRRMVRLAAALLEGIVEVHGEREVLSRLSDPFFFQACSNVLGFDWDSSGSTTVTCGVLREALERIDVGIKAVGGKGRRSHVLGEIDGLAEQLNLTDEEISKIKYGSRISAKVDTAAIQAGYSLYHHSIFACRDGGWIVIQQGMRPEEGKARRYHWLSYSLKDFVLEPHRAIVGVRHSRVLDMTAKESEDSRKACVDLTREGTGRLRRLFNSVKDPYQSRLAGLAEPNFKTYSIPRKINWEALGRLYMNPPSNFEELLISEGVGPATIRGLAFLAELLFGVEASWRDPVRYSFAFGGKDGVPFPVDRRAMDEAATILEKAIGSAKLGEKERLDALARLRRLYFGENR
;
A
#
# COMPACT_ATOMS: atom_id res chain seq x y z
N MET A 1 -8.61 -30.43 4.22
CA MET A 1 -8.65 -29.09 3.59
C MET A 1 -7.37 -28.94 2.77
N MET A 2 -7.44 -29.03 1.44
CA MET A 2 -6.27 -28.98 0.57
C MET A 2 -5.71 -27.55 0.55
N ARG A 3 -4.39 -27.43 0.79
CA ARG A 3 -3.64 -26.16 0.80
C ARG A 3 -3.65 -25.56 -0.61
N SER A 4 -4.37 -24.45 -0.79
CA SER A 4 -4.34 -23.62 -2.01
C SER A 4 -2.99 -22.90 -2.09
N GLY A 5 -2.34 -22.95 -3.26
CA GLY A 5 -0.96 -22.51 -3.42
C GLY A 5 -0.78 -21.00 -3.52
N LEU A 6 0.41 -20.55 -3.13
CA LEU A 6 0.84 -19.16 -2.99
C LEU A 6 1.79 -18.81 -4.11
N ALA A 7 1.50 -17.79 -4.92
CA ALA A 7 2.44 -17.31 -5.93
C ALA A 7 3.13 -16.03 -5.47
N TYR A 8 4.44 -16.00 -5.67
CA TYR A 8 5.37 -15.15 -4.94
C TYR A 8 5.91 -14.04 -5.84
N LEU A 9 6.02 -12.82 -5.32
CA LEU A 9 6.94 -11.82 -5.88
C LEU A 9 8.35 -12.21 -5.45
N SER A 10 9.05 -12.93 -6.31
CA SER A 10 10.44 -13.32 -6.08
C SER A 10 11.36 -12.14 -6.31
N LEU A 11 12.32 -11.94 -5.39
CA LEU A 11 13.37 -10.93 -5.56
C LEU A 11 14.29 -11.35 -6.69
N HIS A 12 14.22 -10.62 -7.81
CA HIS A 12 15.10 -10.81 -8.95
C HIS A 12 16.21 -9.76 -8.95
N GLY A 13 17.44 -10.20 -9.22
CA GLY A 13 18.59 -9.34 -9.48
C GLY A 13 18.62 -8.86 -10.94
N GLY A 14 19.31 -7.74 -11.19
CA GLY A 14 19.50 -7.19 -12.54
C GLY A 14 18.76 -5.88 -12.80
N LYS A 15 19.11 -5.23 -13.92
CA LYS A 15 18.50 -3.97 -14.38
C LYS A 15 17.87 -4.22 -15.74
N ALA A 16 16.65 -3.72 -15.95
CA ALA A 16 16.02 -3.78 -17.26
C ALA A 16 16.91 -3.05 -18.29
N PRO A 17 17.16 -3.63 -19.47
CA PRO A 17 18.03 -3.04 -20.45
C PRO A 17 17.42 -1.75 -21.01
N GLU A 18 18.26 -0.75 -21.29
CA GLU A 18 17.80 0.59 -21.65
C GLU A 18 16.94 0.61 -22.94
N TRP A 19 17.26 -0.25 -23.90
CA TRP A 19 16.49 -0.39 -25.13
C TRP A 19 15.05 -0.85 -24.89
N LEU A 20 14.82 -1.65 -23.84
CA LEU A 20 13.50 -2.12 -23.44
C LEU A 20 12.78 -0.97 -22.77
N ILE A 21 13.39 -0.34 -21.76
CA ILE A 21 12.81 0.81 -21.04
C ILE A 21 12.32 1.89 -22.02
N ARG A 22 13.13 2.28 -23.01
CA ARG A 22 12.71 3.28 -24.03
C ARG A 22 11.45 2.88 -24.80
N ARG A 23 11.25 1.59 -25.09
CA ARG A 23 10.04 1.07 -25.73
C ARG A 23 8.87 1.02 -24.76
N MET A 24 9.10 0.59 -23.52
CA MET A 24 8.09 0.60 -22.46
C MET A 24 7.54 2.01 -22.24
N VAL A 25 8.40 3.03 -22.16
CA VAL A 25 7.99 4.42 -21.94
C VAL A 25 7.11 4.94 -23.08
N ARG A 26 7.47 4.62 -24.33
CA ARG A 26 6.65 5.00 -25.51
C ARG A 26 5.27 4.32 -25.47
N LEU A 27 5.21 3.04 -25.13
CA LEU A 27 3.95 2.30 -25.04
C LEU A 27 3.10 2.77 -23.85
N ALA A 28 3.73 3.03 -22.71
CA ALA A 28 3.07 3.55 -21.52
C ALA A 28 2.46 4.93 -21.76
N ALA A 29 3.17 5.82 -22.47
CA ALA A 29 2.65 7.13 -22.83
C ALA A 29 1.35 7.01 -23.65
N ALA A 30 1.37 6.23 -24.74
CA ALA A 30 0.20 6.01 -25.58
C ALA A 30 -0.96 5.35 -24.83
N LEU A 31 -0.67 4.39 -23.94
CA LEU A 31 -1.68 3.74 -23.11
C LEU A 31 -2.35 4.73 -22.14
N LEU A 32 -1.55 5.56 -21.45
CA LEU A 32 -2.05 6.54 -20.49
C LEU A 32 -2.88 7.63 -21.20
N GLU A 33 -2.41 8.15 -22.33
CA GLU A 33 -3.17 9.09 -23.17
C GLU A 33 -4.53 8.51 -23.56
N GLY A 34 -4.55 7.27 -24.07
CA GLY A 34 -5.81 6.61 -24.45
C GLY A 34 -6.77 6.41 -23.28
N ILE A 35 -6.28 6.04 -22.09
CA ILE A 35 -7.16 5.89 -20.90
C ILE A 35 -7.72 7.25 -20.47
N VAL A 36 -6.89 8.29 -20.41
CA VAL A 36 -7.35 9.65 -20.03
C VAL A 36 -8.34 10.17 -21.06
N GLU A 37 -8.12 9.95 -22.35
CA GLU A 37 -9.03 10.41 -23.39
C GLU A 37 -10.42 9.79 -23.24
N VAL A 38 -10.51 8.49 -22.94
CA VAL A 38 -11.79 7.77 -22.87
C VAL A 38 -12.47 7.92 -21.50
N HIS A 39 -11.71 7.95 -20.41
CA HIS A 39 -12.25 7.84 -19.04
C HIS A 39 -11.83 8.96 -18.07
N GLY A 40 -10.89 9.81 -18.47
CA GLY A 40 -10.35 10.88 -17.63
C GLY A 40 -9.26 10.44 -16.65
N GLU A 41 -8.71 11.43 -15.95
CA GLU A 41 -7.53 11.30 -15.08
C GLU A 41 -7.78 10.37 -13.88
N ARG A 42 -8.96 10.50 -13.25
CA ARG A 42 -9.37 9.70 -12.08
C ARG A 42 -9.31 8.21 -12.35
N GLU A 43 -9.73 7.80 -13.54
CA GLU A 43 -9.79 6.40 -13.91
C GLU A 43 -8.38 5.80 -14.04
N VAL A 44 -7.40 6.57 -14.52
CA VAL A 44 -6.00 6.12 -14.51
C VAL A 44 -5.52 5.82 -13.10
N LEU A 45 -5.77 6.72 -12.14
CA LEU A 45 -5.38 6.50 -10.74
C LEU A 45 -6.11 5.27 -10.17
N SER A 46 -7.42 5.17 -10.39
CA SER A 46 -8.23 4.03 -9.95
C SER A 46 -7.67 2.71 -10.49
N ARG A 47 -7.38 2.64 -11.79
CA ARG A 47 -6.81 1.46 -12.46
C ARG A 47 -5.40 1.14 -11.97
N LEU A 48 -4.52 2.13 -11.86
CA LEU A 48 -3.14 1.90 -11.37
C LEU A 48 -3.11 1.44 -9.91
N SER A 49 -4.08 1.83 -9.08
CA SER A 49 -4.23 1.35 -7.70
C SER A 49 -4.83 -0.06 -7.61
N ASP A 50 -5.41 -0.58 -8.70
CA ASP A 50 -5.90 -1.95 -8.76
C ASP A 50 -4.72 -2.90 -9.00
N PRO A 51 -4.52 -3.92 -8.15
CA PRO A 51 -3.35 -4.78 -8.24
C PRO A 51 -3.31 -5.63 -9.51
N PHE A 52 -4.48 -5.98 -10.09
CA PHE A 52 -4.57 -6.78 -11.30
C PHE A 52 -4.32 -5.93 -12.53
N PHE A 53 -4.95 -4.77 -12.63
CA PHE A 53 -4.68 -3.84 -13.73
C PHE A 53 -3.21 -3.41 -13.71
N PHE A 54 -2.64 -3.07 -12.55
CA PHE A 54 -1.24 -2.71 -12.46
C PHE A 54 -0.33 -3.84 -12.97
N GLN A 55 -0.65 -5.09 -12.64
CA GLN A 55 0.11 -6.23 -13.14
C GLN A 55 -0.08 -6.46 -14.64
N ALA A 56 -1.31 -6.35 -15.14
CA ALA A 56 -1.60 -6.45 -16.57
C ALA A 56 -0.88 -5.35 -17.35
N CYS A 57 -0.87 -4.12 -16.83
CA CYS A 57 -0.11 -3.00 -17.37
C CYS A 57 1.39 -3.33 -17.42
N SER A 58 1.96 -3.83 -16.33
CA SER A 58 3.37 -4.27 -16.30
C SER A 58 3.69 -5.31 -17.38
N ASN A 59 2.82 -6.31 -17.55
CA ASN A 59 2.98 -7.36 -18.55
C ASN A 59 2.83 -6.83 -20.00
N VAL A 60 1.85 -5.95 -20.25
CA VAL A 60 1.64 -5.30 -21.55
C VAL A 60 2.85 -4.45 -21.94
N LEU A 61 3.50 -3.82 -20.96
CA LEU A 61 4.75 -3.09 -21.17
C LEU A 61 5.95 -4.03 -21.42
N GLY A 62 5.77 -5.34 -21.41
CA GLY A 62 6.81 -6.32 -21.74
C GLY A 62 7.68 -6.73 -20.56
N PHE A 63 7.16 -6.62 -19.33
CA PHE A 63 7.85 -7.08 -18.13
C PHE A 63 7.34 -8.46 -17.66
N ASP A 64 8.20 -9.23 -16.99
CA ASP A 64 7.84 -10.55 -16.47
C ASP A 64 6.85 -10.47 -15.30
N TRP A 65 5.91 -11.41 -15.28
CA TRP A 65 4.78 -11.41 -14.36
C TRP A 65 5.15 -11.81 -12.91
N ASP A 66 6.26 -12.50 -12.69
CA ASP A 66 6.71 -13.05 -11.40
C ASP A 66 7.92 -12.33 -10.80
N SER A 67 8.31 -11.18 -11.35
CA SER A 67 9.49 -10.44 -10.92
C SER A 67 9.18 -9.33 -9.92
N SER A 68 9.97 -9.22 -8.84
CA SER A 68 9.98 -8.03 -7.97
C SER A 68 10.29 -6.73 -8.71
N GLY A 69 10.95 -6.83 -9.87
CA GLY A 69 11.20 -5.73 -10.77
C GLY A 69 9.92 -5.14 -11.34
N SER A 70 8.83 -5.92 -11.47
CA SER A 70 7.57 -5.50 -12.10
C SER A 70 7.05 -4.20 -11.48
N THR A 71 7.07 -4.09 -10.15
CA THR A 71 6.61 -2.86 -9.48
C THR A 71 7.57 -1.70 -9.71
N THR A 72 8.86 -1.89 -9.41
CA THR A 72 9.82 -0.78 -9.43
C THR A 72 10.08 -0.25 -10.83
N VAL A 73 10.15 -1.14 -11.83
CA VAL A 73 10.38 -0.79 -13.23
C VAL A 73 9.12 -0.17 -13.82
N THR A 74 7.94 -0.76 -13.58
CA THR A 74 6.67 -0.20 -14.09
C THR A 74 6.42 1.19 -13.51
N CYS A 75 6.60 1.41 -12.20
CA CYS A 75 6.47 2.75 -11.63
C CYS A 75 7.47 3.74 -12.24
N GLY A 76 8.72 3.31 -12.48
CA GLY A 76 9.73 4.15 -13.14
C GLY A 76 9.37 4.50 -14.58
N VAL A 77 8.88 3.52 -15.35
CA VAL A 77 8.44 3.69 -16.74
C VAL A 77 7.21 4.61 -16.82
N LEU A 78 6.22 4.40 -15.96
CA LEU A 78 5.01 5.23 -15.92
C LEU A 78 5.36 6.67 -15.54
N ARG A 79 6.25 6.88 -14.57
CA ARG A 79 6.76 8.21 -14.24
C ARG A 79 7.42 8.89 -15.43
N GLU A 80 8.37 8.22 -16.09
CA GLU A 80 9.05 8.78 -17.26
C GLU A 80 8.10 9.04 -18.43
N ALA A 81 7.06 8.21 -18.59
CA ALA A 81 6.01 8.44 -19.57
C ALA A 81 5.20 9.71 -19.26
N LEU A 82 4.78 9.90 -18.01
CA LEU A 82 4.04 11.09 -17.53
C LEU A 82 4.86 12.39 -17.57
N GLU A 83 6.20 12.30 -17.64
CA GLU A 83 7.07 13.45 -17.90
C GLU A 83 7.04 13.88 -19.40
N ARG A 84 6.67 12.97 -20.32
CA ARG A 84 6.66 13.22 -21.77
C ARG A 84 5.29 13.64 -22.32
N ILE A 85 4.22 13.41 -21.56
CA ILE A 85 2.84 13.70 -21.95
C ILE A 85 2.22 14.66 -20.93
N ASP A 86 1.28 15.50 -21.38
CA ASP A 86 0.48 16.35 -20.49
C ASP A 86 -0.97 15.85 -20.46
N VAL A 87 -1.21 14.85 -19.61
CA VAL A 87 -2.52 14.24 -19.39
C VAL A 87 -3.11 14.57 -18.02
N GLY A 88 -2.59 15.63 -17.37
CA GLY A 88 -3.02 16.05 -16.04
C GLY A 88 -2.69 15.08 -14.90
N ILE A 89 -1.75 14.17 -15.12
CA ILE A 89 -1.24 13.25 -14.09
C ILE A 89 0.28 13.41 -14.02
N LYS A 90 0.82 13.42 -12.81
CA LYS A 90 2.26 13.41 -12.54
C LYS A 90 2.60 12.36 -11.52
N ALA A 91 3.83 11.87 -11.57
CA ALA A 91 4.32 10.86 -10.65
C ALA A 91 5.68 11.24 -10.07
N VAL A 92 5.85 10.94 -8.79
CA VAL A 92 7.09 11.21 -8.06
C VAL A 92 7.55 9.97 -7.32
N GLY A 93 8.85 9.95 -7.02
CA GLY A 93 9.48 8.88 -6.27
C GLY A 93 10.02 7.72 -7.08
N GLY A 94 10.23 6.60 -6.40
CA GLY A 94 10.86 5.42 -6.98
C GLY A 94 11.58 4.54 -5.95
N LYS A 95 12.65 3.88 -6.39
CA LYS A 95 13.44 2.92 -5.61
C LYS A 95 14.63 3.61 -4.91
N GLY A 96 15.01 3.13 -3.73
CA GLY A 96 16.23 3.54 -3.04
C GLY A 96 16.16 5.02 -2.64
N ARG A 97 17.17 5.84 -2.98
CA ARG A 97 17.16 7.28 -2.62
C ARG A 97 15.93 8.04 -3.14
N ARG A 98 15.37 7.61 -4.27
CA ARG A 98 14.15 8.19 -4.84
C ARG A 98 12.88 7.83 -4.05
N SER A 99 12.93 6.96 -3.05
CA SER A 99 11.77 6.75 -2.17
C SER A 99 11.54 7.93 -1.21
N HIS A 100 12.49 8.86 -1.10
CA HIS A 100 12.35 10.09 -0.32
C HIS A 100 11.66 11.19 -1.15
N VAL A 101 10.34 11.11 -1.24
CA VAL A 101 9.54 11.88 -2.20
C VAL A 101 9.14 13.28 -1.75
N LEU A 102 9.30 13.63 -0.48
CA LEU A 102 8.68 14.85 0.09
C LEU A 102 9.06 16.14 -0.66
N GLY A 103 10.31 16.27 -1.10
CA GLY A 103 10.75 17.42 -1.90
C GLY A 103 10.31 17.35 -3.37
N GLU A 104 10.07 16.16 -3.93
CA GLU A 104 9.51 16.03 -5.28
C GLU A 104 8.01 16.38 -5.29
N ILE A 105 7.28 16.14 -4.19
CA ILE A 105 5.85 16.47 -4.07
C ILE A 105 5.62 17.99 -4.15
N ASP A 106 6.54 18.81 -3.66
CA ASP A 106 6.43 20.28 -3.77
C ASP A 106 6.33 20.74 -5.23
N GLY A 107 7.06 20.10 -6.14
CA GLY A 107 6.99 20.40 -7.57
C GLY A 107 5.65 20.06 -8.23
N LEU A 108 4.79 19.26 -7.57
CA LEU A 108 3.46 18.94 -8.09
C LEU A 108 2.50 20.13 -8.02
N ALA A 109 2.75 21.10 -7.13
CA ALA A 109 1.89 22.28 -6.98
C ALA A 109 1.76 23.04 -8.30
N GLU A 110 2.91 23.39 -8.89
CA GLU A 110 2.99 24.10 -10.17
C GLU A 110 2.60 23.20 -11.36
N GLN A 111 3.03 21.94 -11.35
CA GLN A 111 2.80 21.03 -12.50
C GLN A 111 1.33 20.63 -12.69
N LEU A 112 0.56 20.59 -11.60
CA LEU A 112 -0.84 20.16 -11.60
C LEU A 112 -1.81 21.29 -11.22
N ASN A 113 -1.31 22.51 -10.97
CA ASN A 113 -2.07 23.65 -10.43
C ASN A 113 -2.85 23.31 -9.16
N LEU A 114 -2.19 22.61 -8.23
CA LEU A 114 -2.77 22.21 -6.95
C LEU A 114 -2.58 23.31 -5.90
N THR A 115 -3.57 23.43 -5.01
CA THR A 115 -3.52 24.30 -3.83
C THR A 115 -2.54 23.77 -2.78
N ASP A 116 -2.07 24.66 -1.89
CA ASP A 116 -1.23 24.27 -0.75
C ASP A 116 -1.90 23.22 0.16
N GLU A 117 -3.23 23.28 0.27
CA GLU A 117 -4.02 22.31 1.03
C GLU A 117 -3.97 20.91 0.38
N GLU A 118 -4.14 20.83 -0.94
CA GLU A 118 -4.06 19.56 -1.68
C GLU A 118 -2.66 18.96 -1.62
N ILE A 119 -1.62 19.78 -1.76
CA ILE A 119 -0.22 19.35 -1.63
C ILE A 119 0.06 18.84 -0.21
N SER A 120 -0.46 19.53 0.81
CA SER A 120 -0.35 19.09 2.20
C SER A 120 -1.03 17.75 2.42
N LYS A 121 -2.21 17.51 1.83
CA LYS A 121 -2.91 16.21 1.86
C LYS A 121 -2.10 15.10 1.17
N ILE A 122 -1.47 15.38 0.03
CA ILE A 122 -0.62 14.40 -0.68
C ILE A 122 0.63 14.08 0.14
N LYS A 123 1.30 15.09 0.71
CA LYS A 123 2.45 14.90 1.61
C LYS A 123 2.07 14.07 2.84
N TYR A 124 0.91 14.35 3.41
CA TYR A 124 0.39 13.59 4.53
C TYR A 124 0.15 12.14 4.14
N GLY A 125 -0.60 11.90 3.06
CA GLY A 125 -0.89 10.59 2.49
C GLY A 125 0.37 9.75 2.21
N SER A 126 1.41 10.38 1.66
CA SER A 126 2.73 9.77 1.47
C SER A 126 3.35 9.27 2.77
N ARG A 127 3.38 10.12 3.80
CA ARG A 127 4.03 9.79 5.07
C ARG A 127 3.27 8.72 5.83
N ILE A 128 1.95 8.87 5.94
CA ILE A 128 1.12 7.96 6.74
C ILE A 128 1.03 6.57 6.09
N SER A 129 0.91 6.49 4.75
CA SER A 129 0.91 5.19 4.05
C SER A 129 2.22 4.42 4.30
N ALA A 130 3.38 5.09 4.22
CA ALA A 130 4.67 4.46 4.53
C ALA A 130 4.76 4.00 6.00
N LYS A 131 4.20 4.78 6.94
CA LYS A 131 4.15 4.43 8.36
C LYS A 131 3.22 3.23 8.62
N VAL A 132 2.05 3.19 7.99
CA VAL A 132 1.10 2.07 8.11
C VAL A 132 1.72 0.78 7.60
N ASP A 133 2.30 0.82 6.39
CA ASP A 133 2.87 -0.36 5.72
C ASP A 133 4.09 -0.95 6.43
N THR A 134 4.75 -0.14 7.28
CA THR A 134 5.95 -0.52 8.03
C THR A 134 5.68 -0.83 9.51
N ALA A 135 4.88 0.01 10.19
CA ALA A 135 4.74 -0.02 11.64
C ALA A 135 3.36 -0.51 12.11
N ALA A 136 2.29 -0.28 11.37
CA ALA A 136 0.96 -0.81 11.71
C ALA A 136 0.80 -2.26 11.23
N ILE A 137 1.32 -2.58 10.04
CA ILE A 137 1.37 -3.94 9.48
C ILE A 137 2.80 -4.45 9.54
N GLN A 138 3.07 -5.44 10.39
CA GLN A 138 4.42 -5.93 10.64
C GLN A 138 4.60 -7.37 10.19
N ALA A 139 4.83 -7.54 8.89
CA ALA A 139 5.09 -8.84 8.24
C ALA A 139 6.59 -9.11 7.98
N GLY A 140 7.49 -8.28 8.52
CA GLY A 140 8.94 -8.43 8.33
C GLY A 140 9.44 -7.92 6.98
N TYR A 141 8.69 -7.03 6.31
CA TYR A 141 9.12 -6.36 5.08
C TYR A 141 9.59 -4.95 5.39
N SER A 142 10.74 -4.56 4.83
CA SER A 142 11.26 -3.21 4.88
C SER A 142 10.96 -2.49 3.57
N LEU A 143 10.31 -1.32 3.64
CA LEU A 143 10.02 -0.51 2.46
C LEU A 143 11.31 -0.09 1.74
N TYR A 144 11.32 -0.23 0.41
CA TYR A 144 12.47 0.13 -0.42
C TYR A 144 12.07 0.86 -1.72
N HIS A 145 10.77 0.87 -2.01
CA HIS A 145 10.16 1.56 -3.14
C HIS A 145 8.92 2.30 -2.66
N HIS A 146 8.81 3.57 -3.02
CA HIS A 146 7.67 4.43 -2.74
C HIS A 146 7.45 5.33 -3.94
N SER A 147 6.29 5.21 -4.58
CA SER A 147 5.89 6.04 -5.72
C SER A 147 4.49 6.60 -5.48
N ILE A 148 4.33 7.87 -5.86
CA ILE A 148 3.05 8.58 -5.79
C ILE A 148 2.67 8.99 -7.19
N PHE A 149 1.41 8.82 -7.53
CA PHE A 149 0.82 9.41 -8.72
C PHE A 149 -0.30 10.33 -8.26
N ALA A 150 -0.31 11.56 -8.76
CA ALA A 150 -1.30 12.58 -8.43
C ALA A 150 -1.87 13.18 -9.71
N CYS A 151 -3.11 13.65 -9.66
CA CYS A 151 -3.76 14.33 -10.78
C CYS A 151 -4.30 15.70 -10.40
N ARG A 152 -4.80 16.47 -11.39
CA ARG A 152 -5.15 17.90 -11.23
C ARG A 152 -6.29 18.16 -10.24
N ASP A 153 -7.07 17.14 -9.88
CA ASP A 153 -8.16 17.25 -8.92
C ASP A 153 -7.74 16.99 -7.46
N GLY A 154 -6.43 16.89 -7.21
CA GLY A 154 -5.85 16.61 -5.89
C GLY A 154 -5.91 15.13 -5.48
N GLY A 155 -6.49 14.25 -6.30
CA GLY A 155 -6.50 12.81 -6.08
C GLY A 155 -5.12 12.19 -6.27
N TRP A 156 -4.84 11.14 -5.50
CA TRP A 156 -3.54 10.49 -5.48
C TRP A 156 -3.63 9.00 -5.18
N ILE A 157 -2.60 8.28 -5.63
CA ILE A 157 -2.35 6.89 -5.25
C ILE A 157 -0.93 6.75 -4.74
N VAL A 158 -0.73 5.80 -3.84
CA VAL A 158 0.60 5.39 -3.36
C VAL A 158 0.79 3.92 -3.69
N ILE A 159 1.85 3.62 -4.44
CA ILE A 159 2.29 2.25 -4.74
C ILE A 159 3.65 2.05 -4.06
N GLN A 160 3.69 1.14 -3.10
CA GLN A 160 4.90 0.84 -2.34
C GLN A 160 5.28 -0.62 -2.48
N GLN A 161 6.56 -0.90 -2.30
CA GLN A 161 7.03 -2.26 -2.15
C GLN A 161 7.98 -2.37 -0.96
N GLY A 162 7.74 -3.38 -0.14
CA GLY A 162 8.65 -3.85 0.90
C GLY A 162 9.38 -5.13 0.47
N MET A 163 10.61 -5.31 0.95
CA MET A 163 11.40 -6.53 0.72
C MET A 163 11.68 -7.24 2.04
N ARG A 164 11.82 -8.56 1.92
CA ARG A 164 12.39 -9.43 2.93
C ARG A 164 13.52 -10.23 2.27
N PRO A 165 14.73 -9.63 2.17
CA PRO A 165 15.83 -10.19 1.39
C PRO A 165 16.23 -11.59 1.82
N GLU A 166 16.13 -11.88 3.12
CA GLU A 166 16.51 -13.17 3.71
C GLU A 166 15.63 -14.32 3.20
N GLU A 167 14.39 -14.02 2.78
CA GLU A 167 13.46 -14.99 2.21
C GLU A 167 13.29 -14.83 0.70
N GLY A 168 13.99 -13.91 0.04
CA GLY A 168 13.82 -13.65 -1.39
C GLY A 168 12.42 -13.15 -1.76
N LYS A 169 11.66 -12.55 -0.83
CA LYS A 169 10.25 -12.16 -1.02
C LYS A 169 10.06 -10.66 -1.08
N ALA A 170 9.03 -10.22 -1.79
CA ALA A 170 8.51 -8.86 -1.70
C ALA A 170 7.00 -8.81 -1.42
N ARG A 171 6.55 -7.66 -0.91
CA ARG A 171 5.15 -7.32 -0.66
C ARG A 171 4.85 -5.95 -1.25
N ARG A 172 3.78 -5.85 -2.02
CA ARG A 172 3.33 -4.63 -2.71
C ARG A 172 2.07 -4.09 -2.03
N TYR A 173 2.02 -2.79 -1.84
CA TYR A 173 0.91 -2.09 -1.17
C TYR A 173 0.34 -1.04 -2.13
N HIS A 174 -0.99 -0.97 -2.18
CA HIS A 174 -1.74 -0.07 -3.05
C HIS A 174 -2.71 0.75 -2.22
N TRP A 175 -2.64 2.06 -2.41
CA TRP A 175 -3.48 3.06 -1.76
C TRP A 175 -4.17 3.91 -2.81
N LEU A 176 -5.43 4.28 -2.55
CA LEU A 176 -6.23 5.14 -3.42
C LEU A 176 -6.98 6.17 -2.57
N SER A 177 -6.71 7.46 -2.81
CA SER A 177 -7.32 8.54 -2.04
C SER A 177 -8.84 8.56 -2.14
N TYR A 178 -9.41 8.29 -3.32
CA TYR A 178 -10.86 8.37 -3.56
C TYR A 178 -11.69 7.36 -2.76
N SER A 179 -11.10 6.24 -2.34
CA SER A 179 -11.79 5.21 -1.53
C SER A 179 -11.40 5.24 -0.06
N LEU A 180 -10.48 6.12 0.33
CA LEU A 180 -9.92 6.17 1.67
C LEU A 180 -10.88 6.90 2.62
N LYS A 181 -11.23 6.23 3.73
CA LYS A 181 -12.08 6.80 4.79
C LYS A 181 -11.31 7.09 6.06
N ASP A 182 -10.31 6.26 6.36
CA ASP A 182 -9.51 6.28 7.57
C ASP A 182 -8.14 5.68 7.21
N PHE A 183 -7.04 6.27 7.69
CA PHE A 183 -5.69 5.81 7.35
C PHE A 183 -5.22 4.60 8.19
N VAL A 184 -5.91 4.29 9.29
CA VAL A 184 -5.52 3.24 10.24
C VAL A 184 -6.59 2.16 10.42
N LEU A 185 -7.69 2.22 9.67
CA LEU A 185 -8.72 1.19 9.64
C LEU A 185 -8.89 0.63 8.22
N GLU A 186 -8.29 -0.54 7.98
CA GLU A 186 -8.29 -1.26 6.69
C GLU A 186 -8.13 -0.35 5.45
N PRO A 187 -7.08 0.50 5.40
CA PRO A 187 -7.00 1.62 4.46
C PRO A 187 -6.62 1.21 3.03
N HIS A 188 -6.03 0.02 2.86
CA HIS A 188 -5.47 -0.42 1.59
C HIS A 188 -6.53 -0.74 0.56
N ARG A 189 -6.30 -0.29 -0.67
CA ARG A 189 -7.00 -0.84 -1.84
C ARG A 189 -6.61 -2.30 -2.04
N ALA A 190 -5.32 -2.59 -1.92
CA ALA A 190 -4.79 -3.94 -2.02
C ALA A 190 -3.43 -4.09 -1.32
N ILE A 191 -3.21 -5.28 -0.77
CA ILE A 191 -1.89 -5.76 -0.35
C ILE A 191 -1.63 -7.06 -1.08
N VAL A 192 -0.55 -7.10 -1.84
CA VAL A 192 -0.18 -8.25 -2.68
C VAL A 192 1.14 -8.82 -2.23
N GLY A 193 1.18 -10.13 -2.03
CA GLY A 193 2.40 -10.83 -1.65
C GLY A 193 2.11 -12.17 -1.01
N VAL A 194 3.08 -12.65 -0.25
CA VAL A 194 2.99 -13.93 0.45
C VAL A 194 2.24 -13.73 1.75
N ARG A 195 1.23 -14.57 1.97
CA ARG A 195 0.55 -14.66 3.25
C ARG A 195 1.44 -15.40 4.25
N HIS A 196 1.72 -14.76 5.38
CA HIS A 196 2.42 -15.35 6.52
C HIS A 196 1.40 -15.80 7.57
N SER A 197 1.78 -16.77 8.38
CA SER A 197 0.89 -17.33 9.41
C SER A 197 0.62 -16.36 10.55
N ARG A 198 1.55 -15.44 10.84
CA ARG A 198 1.48 -14.54 11.99
C ARG A 198 2.06 -13.18 11.63
N VAL A 199 1.20 -12.18 11.53
CA VAL A 199 1.54 -10.79 11.16
C VAL A 199 0.77 -9.87 12.10
N LEU A 200 1.46 -8.98 12.80
CA LEU A 200 0.78 -7.95 13.56
C LEU A 200 0.09 -7.00 12.58
N ASP A 201 -1.23 -6.87 12.70
CA ASP A 201 -2.04 -5.97 11.90
C ASP A 201 -2.84 -5.03 12.81
N MET A 202 -2.26 -3.86 13.08
CA MET A 202 -2.94 -2.79 13.81
C MET A 202 -4.00 -2.07 12.96
N THR A 203 -4.15 -2.39 11.68
CA THR A 203 -5.17 -1.77 10.80
C THR A 203 -6.48 -2.56 10.75
N ALA A 204 -6.45 -3.82 11.17
CA ALA A 204 -7.63 -4.67 11.26
C ALA A 204 -8.70 -4.04 12.16
N LYS A 205 -9.98 -4.24 11.81
CA LYS A 205 -11.10 -3.73 12.62
C LYS A 205 -11.06 -4.28 14.04
N GLU A 206 -10.67 -5.54 14.20
CA GLU A 206 -10.52 -6.23 15.48
C GLU A 206 -9.45 -5.60 16.38
N SER A 207 -8.49 -4.86 15.81
CA SER A 207 -7.41 -4.19 16.57
C SER A 207 -7.81 -2.84 17.15
N GLU A 208 -9.08 -2.44 17.09
CA GLU A 208 -9.54 -1.11 17.52
C GLU A 208 -9.23 -0.79 18.99
N ASP A 209 -9.56 -1.70 19.90
CA ASP A 209 -9.32 -1.47 21.32
C ASP A 209 -7.83 -1.51 21.64
N SER A 210 -7.06 -2.32 20.92
CA SER A 210 -5.59 -2.31 21.00
C SER A 210 -5.00 -0.97 20.55
N ARG A 211 -5.52 -0.37 19.46
CA ARG A 211 -5.13 0.97 19.00
C ARG A 211 -5.41 2.04 20.06
N LYS A 212 -6.58 2.02 20.70
CA LYS A 212 -6.96 2.96 21.78
C LYS A 212 -6.03 2.81 22.98
N ALA A 213 -5.82 1.57 23.44
CA ALA A 213 -4.92 1.29 24.55
C ALA A 213 -3.46 1.69 24.25
N CYS A 214 -2.99 1.55 23.00
CA CYS A 214 -1.67 2.05 22.60
C CYS A 214 -1.53 3.57 22.81
N VAL A 215 -2.58 4.33 22.49
CA VAL A 215 -2.62 5.79 22.71
C VAL A 215 -2.62 6.09 24.20
N ASP A 216 -3.46 5.42 24.98
CA ASP A 216 -3.54 5.65 26.43
C ASP A 216 -2.22 5.31 27.14
N LEU A 217 -1.53 4.25 26.72
CA LEU A 217 -0.22 3.90 27.25
C LEU A 217 0.83 5.01 27.08
N THR A 218 0.72 5.86 26.06
CA THR A 218 1.66 6.99 25.92
C THR A 218 1.51 8.05 27.02
N ARG A 219 0.38 8.06 27.71
CA ARG A 219 0.06 8.97 28.82
C ARG A 219 0.58 8.48 30.17
N GLU A 220 1.13 7.27 30.24
CA GLU A 220 1.58 6.64 31.49
C GLU A 220 2.98 7.10 31.96
N GLY A 221 3.70 7.85 31.12
CA GLY A 221 5.05 8.32 31.39
C GLY A 221 6.12 7.27 31.13
N THR A 222 7.26 7.72 30.60
CA THR A 222 8.36 6.85 30.15
C THR A 222 8.95 5.98 31.27
N GLY A 223 9.02 6.49 32.50
CA GLY A 223 9.52 5.74 33.65
C GLY A 223 8.64 4.55 34.03
N ARG A 224 7.31 4.69 33.98
CA ARG A 224 6.37 3.59 34.21
C ARG A 224 6.41 2.59 33.05
N LEU A 225 6.35 3.08 31.81
CA LEU A 225 6.46 2.23 30.62
C LEU A 225 7.75 1.41 30.63
N ARG A 226 8.90 2.02 30.94
CA ARG A 226 10.19 1.31 30.98
C ARG A 226 10.20 0.21 32.03
N ARG A 227 9.60 0.44 33.21
CA ARG A 227 9.45 -0.59 34.24
C ARG A 227 8.56 -1.73 33.75
N LEU A 228 7.43 -1.43 33.12
CA LEU A 228 6.54 -2.42 32.53
C LEU A 228 7.24 -3.25 31.45
N PHE A 229 7.94 -2.62 30.51
CA PHE A 229 8.70 -3.33 29.48
C PHE A 229 9.82 -4.20 30.07
N ASN A 230 10.47 -3.76 31.14
CA ASN A 230 11.51 -4.53 31.81
C ASN A 230 10.94 -5.70 32.62
N SER A 231 9.78 -5.53 33.29
CA SER A 231 9.16 -6.62 34.04
C SER A 231 8.78 -7.78 33.12
N VAL A 232 8.35 -7.49 31.90
CA VAL A 232 8.00 -8.55 30.94
C VAL A 232 9.23 -9.16 30.22
N LYS A 233 10.38 -8.49 30.26
CA LYS A 233 11.64 -9.02 29.69
C LYS A 233 12.35 -10.02 30.61
N ASP A 234 11.97 -10.10 31.88
CA ASP A 234 12.64 -10.98 32.84
C ASP A 234 12.32 -12.45 32.53
N PRO A 235 13.30 -13.27 32.09
CA PRO A 235 13.08 -14.69 31.83
C PRO A 235 12.72 -15.49 33.09
N TYR A 236 12.90 -14.90 34.28
CA TYR A 236 12.63 -15.52 35.58
C TYR A 236 11.33 -15.03 36.23
N GLN A 237 10.48 -14.26 35.53
CA GLN A 237 9.15 -13.88 36.04
C GLN A 237 8.19 -15.09 36.06
N SER A 238 8.42 -15.97 37.03
CA SER A 238 7.84 -17.29 37.19
C SER A 238 6.42 -17.29 37.77
N ARG A 239 5.69 -16.15 37.78
CA ARG A 239 4.44 -16.05 38.56
C ARG A 239 3.24 -15.37 37.88
N LEU A 240 3.35 -14.96 36.63
CA LEU A 240 2.16 -14.69 35.79
C LEU A 240 2.22 -15.37 34.41
N ALA A 241 3.42 -15.63 33.88
CA ALA A 241 3.62 -16.46 32.69
C ALA A 241 3.60 -17.98 32.97
N GLY A 242 3.51 -18.38 34.25
CA GLY A 242 3.49 -19.78 34.69
C GLY A 242 2.15 -20.50 34.50
N LEU A 243 1.11 -19.79 34.07
CA LEU A 243 -0.12 -20.37 33.50
C LEU A 243 -0.05 -20.24 31.97
N ALA A 244 1.10 -20.58 31.39
CA ALA A 244 1.22 -20.76 29.96
C ALA A 244 0.39 -21.98 29.55
N GLU A 245 -0.91 -21.74 29.36
CA GLU A 245 -1.71 -22.55 28.46
C GLU A 245 -0.97 -22.65 27.12
N PRO A 246 -1.11 -23.77 26.38
CA PRO A 246 -0.45 -24.01 25.08
C PRO A 246 -0.67 -22.92 24.01
N ASN A 247 -1.52 -21.93 24.29
CA ASN A 247 -1.93 -20.86 23.39
C ASN A 247 -1.22 -19.52 23.63
N PHE A 248 -0.24 -19.42 24.55
CA PHE A 248 0.53 -18.18 24.70
C PHE A 248 1.42 -17.92 23.47
N LYS A 249 0.84 -17.18 22.53
CA LYS A 249 1.44 -16.54 21.36
C LYS A 249 2.81 -15.97 21.73
N THR A 250 3.93 -16.64 21.43
CA THR A 250 5.27 -16.13 21.75
C THR A 250 5.48 -14.74 21.15
N TYR A 251 5.47 -13.70 21.98
CA TYR A 251 5.68 -12.31 21.56
C TYR A 251 7.17 -12.02 21.55
N SER A 252 7.73 -11.70 20.39
CA SER A 252 9.10 -11.19 20.34
C SER A 252 9.11 -9.75 20.85
N ILE A 253 9.43 -9.56 22.14
CA ILE A 253 9.53 -8.25 22.76
C ILE A 253 10.60 -7.42 22.02
N PRO A 254 10.29 -6.20 21.57
CA PRO A 254 11.26 -5.32 20.92
C PRO A 254 12.48 -5.05 21.82
N ARG A 255 13.67 -5.30 21.31
CA ARG A 255 14.92 -5.08 22.06
C ARG A 255 15.25 -3.59 22.22
N LYS A 256 14.90 -2.75 21.23
CA LYS A 256 15.18 -1.31 21.20
C LYS A 256 13.88 -0.53 21.01
N ILE A 257 13.44 0.19 22.04
CA ILE A 257 12.32 1.13 21.98
C ILE A 257 12.90 2.54 22.03
N ASN A 258 12.35 3.45 21.23
CA ASN A 258 12.75 4.85 21.26
C ASN A 258 12.09 5.56 22.45
N TRP A 259 12.79 5.61 23.58
CA TRP A 259 12.30 6.21 24.82
C TRP A 259 12.18 7.73 24.74
N GLU A 260 13.01 8.39 23.94
CA GLU A 260 12.93 9.83 23.71
C GLU A 260 11.63 10.19 22.99
N ALA A 261 11.27 9.40 21.97
CA ALA A 261 9.99 9.56 21.27
C ALA A 261 8.79 9.37 22.21
N LEU A 262 8.81 8.35 23.07
CA LEU A 262 7.78 8.16 24.10
C LEU A 262 7.75 9.30 25.13
N GLY A 263 8.90 9.90 25.44
CA GLY A 263 8.98 11.09 26.31
C GLY A 263 8.29 12.29 25.71
N ARG A 264 8.51 12.54 24.40
CA ARG A 264 7.80 13.59 23.66
C ARG A 264 6.29 13.34 23.60
N LEU A 265 5.88 12.09 23.35
CA LEU A 265 4.47 11.71 23.35
C LEU A 265 3.83 11.85 24.73
N TYR A 266 4.55 11.62 25.82
CA TYR A 266 4.02 11.87 27.15
C TYR A 266 3.76 13.37 27.39
N MET A 267 4.66 14.24 26.93
CA MET A 267 4.48 15.70 27.06
C MET A 267 3.39 16.25 26.15
N ASN A 268 3.24 15.68 24.95
CA ASN A 268 2.18 16.02 24.00
C ASN A 268 1.48 14.75 23.50
N PRO A 269 0.51 14.21 24.28
CA PRO A 269 -0.14 12.95 23.95
C PRO A 269 -0.93 13.03 22.64
N PRO A 270 -0.81 12.01 21.77
CA PRO A 270 -1.62 11.94 20.56
C PRO A 270 -3.10 11.76 20.94
N SER A 271 -3.98 12.34 20.12
CA SER A 271 -5.43 12.22 20.30
C SER A 271 -5.95 10.84 19.86
N ASN A 272 -5.28 10.23 18.88
CA ASN A 272 -5.67 8.98 18.25
C ASN A 272 -4.46 8.18 17.74
N PHE A 273 -4.71 6.98 17.20
CA PHE A 273 -3.65 6.08 16.75
C PHE A 273 -2.94 6.59 15.49
N GLU A 274 -3.61 7.35 14.63
CA GLU A 274 -3.02 7.94 13.44
C GLU A 274 -1.95 8.99 13.81
N GLU A 275 -2.25 9.86 14.78
CA GLU A 275 -1.30 10.82 15.35
C GLU A 275 -0.13 10.14 16.06
N LEU A 276 -0.40 9.06 16.80
CA LEU A 276 0.65 8.23 17.40
C LEU A 276 1.58 7.69 16.30
N LEU A 277 1.02 7.18 15.22
CA LEU A 277 1.76 6.54 14.14
C LEU A 277 2.63 7.52 13.35
N ILE A 278 2.10 8.72 13.05
CA ILE A 278 2.82 9.75 12.29
C ILE A 278 3.92 10.42 13.10
N SER A 279 3.83 10.38 14.43
CA SER A 279 4.77 11.01 15.35
C SER A 279 6.23 10.59 15.11
N GLU A 280 7.14 11.55 15.28
CA GLU A 280 8.55 11.37 14.98
C GLU A 280 9.23 10.43 15.99
N GLY A 281 9.97 9.44 15.48
CA GLY A 281 10.63 8.42 16.29
C GLY A 281 9.73 7.25 16.69
N VAL A 282 8.42 7.30 16.37
CA VAL A 282 7.53 6.14 16.48
C VAL A 282 7.75 5.24 15.26
N GLY A 283 8.15 4.00 15.53
CA GLY A 283 8.40 2.98 14.51
C GLY A 283 7.83 1.62 14.91
N PRO A 284 8.12 0.57 14.13
CA PRO A 284 7.52 -0.76 14.32
C PRO A 284 7.77 -1.35 15.72
N ALA A 285 8.98 -1.13 16.26
CA ALA A 285 9.33 -1.57 17.59
C ALA A 285 8.47 -0.91 18.68
N THR A 286 8.23 0.40 18.58
CA THR A 286 7.39 1.13 19.54
C THR A 286 5.94 0.64 19.46
N ILE A 287 5.36 0.57 18.26
CA ILE A 287 3.97 0.11 18.06
C ILE A 287 3.79 -1.33 18.55
N ARG A 288 4.70 -2.25 18.19
CA ARG A 288 4.65 -3.65 18.66
C ARG A 288 4.74 -3.73 20.18
N GLY A 289 5.62 -2.93 20.78
CA GLY A 289 5.77 -2.88 22.23
C GLY A 289 4.50 -2.40 22.93
N LEU A 290 3.91 -1.32 22.44
CA LEU A 290 2.67 -0.77 22.99
C LEU A 290 1.50 -1.75 22.83
N ALA A 291 1.34 -2.37 21.65
CA ALA A 291 0.30 -3.37 21.41
C ALA A 291 0.43 -4.57 22.36
N PHE A 292 1.67 -5.02 22.60
CA PHE A 292 1.93 -6.11 23.54
C PHE A 292 1.63 -5.72 24.99
N LEU A 293 2.01 -4.51 25.43
CA LEU A 293 1.63 -4.02 26.76
C LEU A 293 0.12 -3.85 26.90
N ALA A 294 -0.55 -3.40 25.83
CA ALA A 294 -1.99 -3.23 25.82
C ALA A 294 -2.70 -4.58 26.04
N GLU A 295 -2.25 -5.62 25.36
CA GLU A 295 -2.76 -6.98 25.55
C GLU A 295 -2.50 -7.49 26.98
N LEU A 296 -1.29 -7.30 27.51
CA LEU A 296 -0.92 -7.78 28.84
C LEU A 296 -1.68 -7.08 29.97
N LEU A 297 -1.88 -5.76 29.85
CA LEU A 297 -2.45 -4.94 30.92
C LEU A 297 -3.97 -4.83 30.85
N PHE A 298 -4.53 -4.81 29.64
CA PHE A 298 -5.95 -4.55 29.43
C PHE A 298 -6.67 -5.71 28.74
N GLY A 299 -5.98 -6.79 28.35
CA GLY A 299 -6.58 -7.93 27.66
C GLY A 299 -7.04 -7.61 26.23
N VAL A 300 -6.62 -6.48 25.67
CA VAL A 300 -7.02 -6.05 24.31
C VAL A 300 -6.05 -6.57 23.27
N GLU A 301 -6.43 -7.66 22.61
CA GLU A 301 -5.60 -8.30 21.59
C GLU A 301 -5.54 -7.48 20.30
N ALA A 302 -4.36 -7.41 19.70
CA ALA A 302 -4.22 -6.99 18.30
C ALA A 302 -4.45 -8.18 17.36
N SER A 303 -4.90 -7.90 16.14
CA SER A 303 -4.97 -8.90 15.07
C SER A 303 -3.57 -9.40 14.72
N TRP A 304 -3.44 -10.72 14.64
CA TRP A 304 -2.25 -11.43 14.18
C TRP A 304 -2.42 -12.06 12.79
N ARG A 305 -3.53 -11.72 12.12
CA ARG A 305 -3.86 -12.19 10.78
C ARG A 305 -3.19 -11.31 9.75
N ASP A 306 -2.57 -11.94 8.76
CA ASP A 306 -1.98 -11.21 7.64
C ASP A 306 -3.06 -10.61 6.71
N PRO A 307 -3.04 -9.28 6.45
CA PRO A 307 -4.03 -8.59 5.63
C PRO A 307 -3.82 -8.75 4.11
N VAL A 308 -2.83 -9.53 3.67
CA VAL A 308 -2.66 -9.87 2.23
C VAL A 308 -3.96 -10.45 1.66
N ARG A 309 -4.46 -9.80 0.59
CA ARG A 309 -5.68 -10.22 -0.13
C ARG A 309 -5.39 -10.90 -1.46
N TYR A 310 -4.25 -10.60 -2.06
CA TYR A 310 -3.89 -11.07 -3.40
C TYR A 310 -2.51 -11.74 -3.42
N SER A 311 -2.35 -12.76 -4.26
CA SER A 311 -1.06 -13.38 -4.60
C SER A 311 -0.89 -13.41 -6.13
N PHE A 312 0.33 -13.20 -6.63
CA PHE A 312 0.61 -13.08 -8.08
C PHE A 312 0.66 -14.45 -8.77
N ALA A 313 -0.50 -15.08 -8.91
CA ALA A 313 -0.89 -16.10 -9.88
C ALA A 313 -1.92 -17.00 -9.24
N PHE A 314 -2.85 -17.47 -10.08
CA PHE A 314 -3.68 -18.62 -9.78
C PHE A 314 -2.82 -19.89 -9.69
N GLY A 315 -1.59 -19.88 -10.18
CA GLY A 315 -0.77 -21.06 -10.36
C GLY A 315 -0.46 -21.24 -11.85
N GLY A 316 0.37 -22.22 -12.18
CA GLY A 316 0.72 -22.57 -13.56
C GLY A 316 -0.13 -23.71 -14.09
N LYS A 317 -0.37 -23.74 -15.41
CA LYS A 317 -0.99 -24.89 -16.09
C LYS A 317 -0.22 -26.19 -15.80
N ASP A 318 1.09 -26.07 -15.65
CA ASP A 318 2.03 -27.17 -15.40
C ASP A 318 2.23 -27.43 -13.90
N GLY A 319 1.42 -26.80 -13.02
CA GLY A 319 1.50 -27.03 -11.58
C GLY A 319 2.70 -26.38 -10.88
N VAL A 320 3.42 -25.48 -11.56
CA VAL A 320 4.57 -24.75 -11.02
C VAL A 320 4.26 -23.26 -10.98
N PRO A 321 4.35 -22.58 -9.81
CA PRO A 321 4.72 -23.12 -8.50
C PRO A 321 3.62 -23.99 -7.82
N PHE A 322 2.38 -23.96 -8.33
CA PHE A 322 1.24 -24.82 -7.96
C PHE A 322 0.18 -24.78 -9.08
N PRO A 323 -0.83 -25.69 -9.09
CA PRO A 323 -1.88 -25.71 -10.12
C PRO A 323 -2.78 -24.47 -10.09
N VAL A 324 -3.33 -24.09 -11.24
CA VAL A 324 -4.25 -22.96 -11.40
C VAL A 324 -5.46 -23.04 -10.43
N ASP A 325 -5.59 -22.04 -9.56
CA ASP A 325 -6.71 -21.74 -8.68
C ASP A 325 -7.81 -21.08 -9.49
N ARG A 326 -8.66 -21.95 -10.03
CA ARG A 326 -9.79 -21.57 -10.89
C ARG A 326 -10.74 -20.59 -10.21
N ARG A 327 -10.97 -20.69 -8.89
CA ARG A 327 -11.91 -19.81 -8.18
C ARG A 327 -11.40 -18.38 -8.13
N ALA A 328 -10.16 -18.21 -7.70
CA ALA A 328 -9.55 -16.89 -7.69
C ALA A 328 -9.43 -16.33 -9.12
N MET A 329 -9.23 -17.20 -10.13
CA MET A 329 -9.19 -16.81 -11.55
C MET A 329 -10.54 -16.27 -12.02
N ASP A 330 -11.63 -16.97 -11.71
CA ASP A 330 -13.00 -16.57 -12.06
C ASP A 330 -13.42 -15.27 -11.34
N GLU A 331 -13.01 -15.09 -10.09
CA GLU A 331 -13.24 -13.84 -9.34
C GLU A 331 -12.51 -12.65 -9.97
N ALA A 332 -11.23 -12.84 -10.33
CA ALA A 332 -10.47 -11.81 -11.04
C ALA A 332 -11.02 -11.52 -12.43
N ALA A 333 -11.45 -12.55 -13.17
CA ALA A 333 -12.10 -12.39 -14.47
C ALA A 333 -13.38 -11.55 -14.34
N THR A 334 -14.22 -11.83 -13.33
CA THR A 334 -15.44 -11.05 -13.06
C THR A 334 -15.13 -9.58 -12.76
N ILE A 335 -14.05 -9.30 -12.01
CA ILE A 335 -13.62 -7.93 -11.70
C ILE A 335 -13.13 -7.21 -12.97
N LEU A 336 -12.34 -7.90 -13.80
CA LEU A 336 -11.84 -7.36 -15.07
C LEU A 336 -12.97 -7.14 -16.08
N GLU A 337 -13.92 -8.07 -16.18
CA GLU A 337 -15.12 -7.92 -17.01
C GLU A 337 -15.97 -6.74 -16.57
N LYS A 338 -16.11 -6.51 -15.27
CA LYS A 338 -16.79 -5.31 -14.75
C LYS A 338 -16.02 -4.04 -15.10
N ALA A 339 -14.69 -4.04 -14.95
CA ALA A 339 -13.85 -2.89 -15.30
C ALA A 339 -13.93 -2.55 -16.81
N ILE A 340 -13.88 -3.57 -17.67
CA ILE A 340 -14.02 -3.44 -19.12
C ILE A 340 -15.46 -3.06 -19.50
N GLY A 341 -16.47 -3.61 -18.82
CA GLY A 341 -17.88 -3.28 -19.02
C GLY A 341 -18.16 -1.80 -18.73
N SER A 342 -17.64 -1.29 -17.61
CA SER A 342 -17.68 0.13 -17.28
C SER A 342 -16.93 0.99 -18.30
N ALA A 343 -15.81 0.50 -18.83
CA ALA A 343 -15.06 1.20 -19.88
C ALA A 343 -15.86 1.32 -21.19
N LYS A 344 -16.50 0.23 -21.63
CA LYS A 344 -17.35 0.22 -22.84
C LYS A 344 -18.61 1.09 -22.68
N LEU A 345 -19.17 1.16 -21.46
CA LEU A 345 -20.29 2.06 -21.16
C LEU A 345 -19.89 3.53 -21.36
N GLY A 346 -18.71 3.94 -20.90
CA GLY A 346 -18.19 5.29 -21.13
C GLY A 346 -17.91 5.61 -22.61
N GLU A 347 -17.43 4.63 -23.39
CA GLU A 347 -17.23 4.79 -24.84
C GLU A 347 -18.55 4.96 -25.59
N LYS A 348 -19.58 4.19 -25.20
CA LYS A 348 -20.93 4.32 -25.75
C LYS A 348 -21.57 5.65 -25.37
N GLU A 349 -21.43 6.10 -24.12
CA GLU A 349 -21.90 7.41 -23.67
C GLU A 349 -21.19 8.56 -24.40
N ARG A 350 -19.88 8.43 -24.68
CA ARG A 350 -19.11 9.40 -25.47
C ARG A 350 -19.56 9.43 -26.94
N LEU A 351 -19.78 8.27 -27.55
CA LEU A 351 -20.33 8.17 -28.91
C LEU A 351 -21.76 8.74 -28.98
N ASP A 352 -22.60 8.47 -27.98
CA ASP A 352 -23.95 9.01 -27.87
C ASP A 352 -23.95 10.53 -27.62
N ALA A 353 -22.99 11.04 -26.84
CA ALA A 353 -22.80 12.48 -26.63
C ALA A 353 -22.32 13.18 -27.91
N LEU A 354 -21.38 12.59 -28.65
CA LEU A 354 -20.94 13.08 -29.95
C LEU A 354 -22.07 13.02 -31.00
N ALA A 355 -22.90 11.97 -30.97
CA ALA A 355 -24.08 11.86 -31.83
C ALA A 355 -25.14 12.93 -31.50
N ARG A 356 -25.35 13.25 -30.21
CA ARG A 356 -26.22 14.36 -29.77
C ARG A 356 -25.66 15.72 -30.20
N LEU A 357 -24.35 15.93 -30.06
CA LEU A 357 -23.68 17.16 -30.49
C LEU A 357 -23.76 17.35 -32.02
N ARG A 358 -23.59 16.27 -32.77
CA ARG A 358 -23.76 16.24 -34.24
C ARG A 358 -25.19 16.55 -34.64
N ARG A 359 -26.22 16.07 -33.91
CA ARG A 359 -27.61 16.48 -34.17
C ARG A 359 -27.80 17.97 -33.91
N LEU A 360 -27.32 18.49 -32.77
CA LEU A 360 -27.44 19.92 -32.43
C LEU A 360 -26.76 20.85 -33.44
N TYR A 361 -25.64 20.43 -34.05
CA TYR A 361 -24.89 21.24 -35.02
C TYR A 361 -25.22 20.97 -36.50
N PHE A 362 -25.75 19.78 -36.85
CA PHE A 362 -25.92 19.34 -38.25
C PHE A 362 -27.32 18.80 -38.61
N GLY A 363 -28.37 19.01 -37.80
CA GLY A 363 -29.76 18.78 -38.22
C GLY A 363 -30.78 19.49 -37.30
N GLU A 364 -31.79 20.22 -37.76
CA GLU A 364 -32.42 20.33 -39.08
C GLU A 364 -32.85 21.78 -39.33
N ASN A 365 -32.33 22.40 -40.39
CA ASN A 365 -33.12 23.36 -41.16
C ASN A 365 -33.88 22.54 -42.21
N ARG A 366 -35.09 22.10 -41.86
CA ARG A 366 -36.16 21.77 -42.82
C ARG A 366 -37.50 22.07 -42.20
#